data_AF-A0AA36CPA6-F1
#
_entry.id   AF-A0AA36CPA6-F1
#
_cell.length_a   1.000
_cell.length_b   1.000
_cell.length_c   1.000
_cell.angle_alpha   90.00
_cell.angle_beta   90.00
_cell.angle_gamma   90.00
#
_symmetry.space_group_name_H-M   'P 1'
#
loop_
_entity.id
_entity.type
_entity.pdbx_description
1 polymer ?
#
loop_
_entity_poly.entity_id
_entity_poly.type
_entity_poly.pdbx_seq_one_letter_code
_entity_poly.pdbx_strand_id
1 'polypeptide(L)'
;MKGHFITEYLLRLILPLAIYHSIVAEPCRRFSASNRPSLECISTSLTSLPPVPADVIRVHLFNNSIPYIESFPGTYDPIQELSLQYCQIERFAASAFSSLTALQKLDLSHNSIASFVIQKGLRGVTWLSLAHNGLRFVPDLSAMTSLKYLDLSYNALYRVNPRSLPIQLNFLSLAHNRIALLQPWTHLTQLQEVNVASNPLQCDCSLWEWVSWADKRSVVDPSTLPCNETVAEMRLYSSEKKSCGPMVDGHSEVERVELAQGQSTVLCCTVSALPVAAVHWIHGGIVLGQTEATTISDGARVRHCIDVQEGSGDAYGEYQCVASASGRNASKSFFIDTPRRMLPPKPPHSLLFYGQFSLVIFLFVFCFASYCIIRRDKSRTKTDDLCRNGGHVIPILVDDGYDKSMHDFRMQKESPRSGLYVGHQDEEWLAHTAV
;
A
#
# COMPACT_ATOMS: atom_id res chain seq x y z
N MET A 1 107.39 -11.51 38.85
CA MET A 1 107.72 -12.95 38.73
C MET A 1 106.52 -13.77 39.18
N LYS A 2 106.06 -14.69 38.31
CA LYS A 2 105.46 -16.04 38.55
C LYS A 2 104.56 -16.18 39.80
N GLY A 3 103.32 -16.67 39.74
CA GLY A 3 102.71 -17.59 38.79
C GLY A 3 102.06 -18.76 39.56
N HIS A 4 100.75 -18.95 39.32
CA HIS A 4 99.92 -20.18 39.35
C HIS A 4 100.04 -21.24 40.47
N PHE A 5 98.89 -21.70 40.98
CA PHE A 5 98.21 -23.00 40.69
C PHE A 5 96.87 -23.03 41.48
N ILE A 6 95.67 -22.95 40.85
CA ILE A 6 94.77 -24.08 40.47
C ILE A 6 94.57 -25.04 41.67
N THR A 7 93.45 -25.14 42.39
CA THR A 7 92.14 -25.74 42.03
C THR A 7 91.15 -25.59 43.21
N GLU A 8 89.95 -25.08 42.98
CA GLU A 8 88.69 -25.52 43.63
C GLU A 8 87.51 -24.92 42.82
N TYR A 9 87.38 -25.46 41.61
CA TYR A 9 86.12 -25.65 40.90
C TYR A 9 85.31 -26.65 41.76
N LEU A 10 84.13 -26.35 42.32
CA LEU A 10 82.83 -26.40 41.64
C LEU A 10 81.72 -26.14 42.68
N LEU A 11 81.27 -24.89 42.87
CA LEU A 11 79.91 -24.67 43.40
C LEU A 11 79.36 -23.25 43.15
N ARG A 12 79.74 -22.59 42.04
CA ARG A 12 79.26 -21.23 41.72
C ARG A 12 78.96 -20.96 40.24
N LEU A 13 78.54 -21.98 39.49
CA LEU A 13 77.86 -21.88 38.20
C LEU A 13 76.82 -23.03 38.25
N ILE A 14 75.55 -22.79 38.55
CA ILE A 14 74.50 -22.29 37.66
C ILE A 14 73.32 -21.92 38.56
N LEU A 15 72.98 -20.64 38.66
CA LEU A 15 71.63 -20.21 38.99
C LEU A 15 71.17 -19.40 37.77
N PRO A 16 70.14 -19.86 37.04
CA PRO A 16 69.71 -19.12 35.86
C PRO A 16 69.19 -17.74 36.31
N LEU A 17 69.59 -16.71 35.57
CA LEU A 17 68.92 -15.41 35.52
C LEU A 17 67.54 -15.58 34.86
N ALA A 18 66.67 -16.35 35.52
CA ALA A 18 65.29 -16.64 35.17
C ALA A 18 64.69 -17.12 36.51
N ILE A 19 63.71 -16.52 37.15
CA ILE A 19 62.54 -15.77 36.69
C ILE A 19 62.17 -14.89 37.89
N TYR A 20 62.41 -13.59 37.81
CA TYR A 20 61.63 -12.61 38.58
C TYR A 20 60.94 -11.69 37.57
N HIS A 21 60.35 -12.29 36.53
CA HIS A 21 59.16 -11.69 35.95
C HIS A 21 58.05 -12.00 36.94
N SER A 22 57.69 -10.99 37.73
CA SER A 22 56.33 -10.87 38.22
C SER A 22 55.40 -11.34 37.11
N ILE A 23 54.62 -12.41 37.36
CA ILE A 23 53.57 -12.88 36.46
C ILE A 23 52.48 -11.81 36.48
N VAL A 24 52.75 -10.69 35.82
CA VAL A 24 51.72 -9.78 35.36
C VAL A 24 51.12 -10.52 34.20
N ALA A 25 49.94 -11.10 34.41
CA ALA A 25 49.15 -11.64 33.31
C ALA A 25 49.07 -10.55 32.24
N GLU A 26 49.54 -10.84 31.02
CA GLU A 26 49.34 -9.90 29.92
C GLU A 26 47.84 -9.60 29.83
N PRO A 27 47.43 -8.32 29.72
CA PRO A 27 46.02 -7.92 29.74
C PRO A 27 45.25 -8.50 28.53
N CYS A 28 45.94 -9.09 27.57
CA CYS A 28 45.35 -9.72 26.42
C CYS A 28 45.94 -11.11 26.21
N ARG A 29 45.08 -12.08 25.94
CA ARG A 29 45.44 -13.44 25.58
C ARG A 29 45.33 -13.63 24.07
N ARG A 30 46.37 -14.17 23.46
CA ARG A 30 46.34 -14.61 22.06
C ARG A 30 45.90 -16.07 21.96
N PHE A 31 45.08 -16.38 20.98
CA PHE A 31 44.69 -17.76 20.67
C PHE A 31 44.40 -17.91 19.18
N SER A 32 44.26 -19.16 18.72
CA SER A 32 43.81 -19.47 17.36
C SER A 32 42.82 -20.62 17.43
N ALA A 33 41.63 -20.43 16.85
CA ALA A 33 40.65 -21.49 16.69
C ALA A 33 40.31 -21.61 15.20
N SER A 34 40.32 -22.84 14.67
CA SER A 34 40.05 -23.11 13.25
C SER A 34 40.90 -22.27 12.29
N ASN A 35 42.19 -22.13 12.60
CA ASN A 35 43.16 -21.32 11.83
C ASN A 35 42.76 -19.84 11.70
N ARG A 36 42.11 -19.28 12.73
CA ARG A 36 41.76 -17.86 12.82
C ARG A 36 42.47 -17.21 14.01
N PRO A 37 43.62 -16.55 13.79
CA PRO A 37 44.36 -15.85 14.83
C PRO A 37 43.49 -14.78 15.50
N SER A 38 43.49 -14.79 16.84
CA SER A 38 42.55 -14.03 17.67
C SER A 38 43.24 -13.41 18.87
N LEU A 39 42.77 -12.23 19.29
CA LEU A 39 43.21 -11.53 20.49
C LEU A 39 42.02 -11.29 21.43
N GLU A 40 42.19 -11.62 22.70
CA GLU A 40 41.15 -11.57 23.73
C GLU A 40 41.61 -10.71 24.90
N CYS A 41 41.00 -9.55 25.10
CA CYS A 41 41.29 -8.63 26.20
C CYS A 41 40.04 -8.39 27.04
N ILE A 42 39.43 -9.45 27.57
CA ILE A 42 38.13 -9.39 28.26
C ILE A 42 38.30 -8.98 29.72
N SER A 43 37.47 -8.07 30.23
CA SER A 43 37.45 -7.70 31.66
C SER A 43 38.81 -7.20 32.18
N THR A 44 39.54 -6.48 31.32
CA THR A 44 40.91 -6.04 31.61
C THR A 44 40.99 -4.55 31.94
N SER A 45 39.83 -3.94 32.19
CA SER A 45 39.67 -2.53 32.56
C SER A 45 40.28 -1.57 31.54
N LEU A 46 40.25 -1.94 30.25
CA LEU A 46 40.76 -1.10 29.18
C LEU A 46 39.93 0.19 29.07
N THR A 47 40.64 1.31 29.03
CA THR A 47 40.04 2.64 28.76
C THR A 47 40.23 3.11 27.33
N SER A 48 41.02 2.37 26.53
CA SER A 48 41.33 2.65 25.13
C SER A 48 41.58 1.35 24.37
N LEU A 49 41.59 1.44 23.04
CA LEU A 49 41.90 0.30 22.17
C LEU A 49 43.34 -0.20 22.42
N PRO A 50 43.57 -1.51 22.61
CA PRO A 50 44.91 -2.08 22.79
C PRO A 50 45.65 -2.23 21.45
N PRO A 51 46.99 -2.38 21.44
CA PRO A 51 47.72 -2.75 20.24
C PRO A 51 47.32 -4.15 19.77
N VAL A 52 47.15 -4.32 18.46
CA VAL A 52 46.77 -5.60 17.83
C VAL A 52 47.90 -6.08 16.90
N PRO A 53 48.36 -7.34 17.02
CA PRO A 53 49.31 -7.92 16.08
C PRO A 53 48.74 -8.03 14.66
N ALA A 54 49.58 -7.80 13.64
CA ALA A 54 49.12 -7.66 12.26
C ALA A 54 48.45 -8.91 11.64
N ASP A 55 48.68 -10.10 12.19
CA ASP A 55 48.08 -11.35 11.71
C ASP A 55 46.73 -11.68 12.36
N VAL A 56 46.32 -10.91 13.38
CA VAL A 56 45.06 -11.13 14.10
C VAL A 56 43.87 -10.68 13.26
N ILE A 57 42.89 -11.59 13.13
CA ILE A 57 41.67 -11.34 12.35
C ILE A 57 40.40 -11.32 13.21
N ARG A 58 40.49 -11.71 14.48
CA ARG A 58 39.39 -11.60 15.46
C ARG A 58 39.86 -10.93 16.73
N VAL A 59 39.12 -9.91 17.17
CA VAL A 59 39.47 -9.14 18.35
C VAL A 59 38.27 -9.06 19.28
N HIS A 60 38.45 -9.56 20.51
CA HIS A 60 37.43 -9.58 21.55
C HIS A 60 37.83 -8.66 22.70
N LEU A 61 37.13 -7.54 22.86
CA LEU A 61 37.42 -6.48 23.83
C LEU A 61 36.26 -6.27 24.81
N PHE A 62 35.36 -7.23 24.96
CA PHE A 62 34.15 -7.02 25.74
C PHE A 62 34.40 -6.91 27.24
N ASN A 63 33.44 -6.27 27.93
CA ASN A 63 33.50 -5.97 29.36
C ASN A 63 34.70 -5.06 29.73
N ASN A 64 34.83 -3.92 29.04
CA ASN A 64 35.83 -2.88 29.31
C ASN A 64 35.14 -1.50 29.42
N SER A 65 35.90 -0.40 29.47
CA SER A 65 35.36 0.95 29.61
C SER A 65 35.93 1.88 28.53
N ILE A 66 35.46 1.74 27.30
CA ILE A 66 35.92 2.51 26.14
C ILE A 66 34.75 3.40 25.66
N PRO A 67 34.41 4.48 26.38
CA PRO A 67 33.19 5.24 26.12
C PRO A 67 33.17 5.97 24.77
N TYR A 68 34.35 6.23 24.19
CA TYR A 68 34.50 6.92 22.92
C TYR A 68 35.59 6.27 22.06
N ILE A 69 35.29 6.04 20.78
CA ILE A 69 36.26 5.57 19.79
C ILE A 69 36.46 6.67 18.74
N GLU A 70 37.66 7.25 18.74
CA GLU A 70 38.08 8.24 17.74
C GLU A 70 38.42 7.57 16.40
N SER A 71 39.26 6.54 16.43
CA SER A 71 39.65 5.77 15.25
C SER A 71 40.23 4.42 15.64
N PHE A 72 40.08 3.41 14.77
CA PHE A 72 40.86 2.18 14.89
C PHE A 72 42.28 2.38 14.30
N PRO A 73 43.34 1.96 15.01
CA PRO A 73 44.69 1.93 14.44
C PRO A 73 44.77 1.07 13.19
N GLY A 74 45.67 1.38 12.25
CA GLY A 74 45.82 0.62 11.00
C GLY A 74 46.14 -0.88 11.18
N THR A 75 46.61 -1.29 12.36
CA THR A 75 46.76 -2.71 12.72
C THR A 75 45.42 -3.46 12.78
N TYR A 76 44.29 -2.75 12.80
CA TYR A 76 42.94 -3.32 12.80
C TYR A 76 42.39 -3.57 11.39
N ASP A 77 43.04 -3.06 10.33
CA ASP A 77 42.58 -3.18 8.95
C ASP A 77 42.28 -4.63 8.49
N PRO A 78 43.03 -5.69 8.89
CA PRO A 78 42.74 -7.06 8.49
C PRO A 78 41.65 -7.74 9.34
N ILE A 79 41.11 -7.06 10.37
CA ILE A 79 40.15 -7.67 11.29
C ILE A 79 38.84 -7.95 10.58
N GLN A 80 38.36 -9.17 10.77
CA GLN A 80 37.11 -9.69 10.22
C GLN A 80 36.02 -9.77 11.30
N GLU A 81 36.37 -9.94 12.57
CA GLU A 81 35.41 -9.97 13.69
C GLU A 81 35.86 -9.09 14.84
N LEU A 82 34.99 -8.19 15.27
CA LEU A 82 35.24 -7.27 16.37
C LEU A 82 34.10 -7.33 17.39
N SER A 83 34.44 -7.63 18.63
CA SER A 83 33.51 -7.73 19.76
C SER A 83 33.79 -6.63 20.78
N LEU A 84 32.84 -5.72 20.96
CA LEU A 84 32.92 -4.50 21.78
C LEU A 84 31.70 -4.38 22.71
N GLN A 85 31.06 -5.50 23.06
CA GLN A 85 29.93 -5.49 23.97
C GLN A 85 30.33 -5.16 25.41
N TYR A 86 29.43 -4.57 26.19
CA TYR A 86 29.71 -4.14 27.56
C TYR A 86 30.95 -3.24 27.67
N CYS A 87 31.17 -2.34 26.71
CA CYS A 87 32.31 -1.41 26.69
C CYS A 87 31.94 0.02 27.14
N GLN A 88 30.70 0.24 27.56
CA GLN A 88 30.16 1.57 27.91
C GLN A 88 30.28 2.59 26.77
N ILE A 89 30.31 2.13 25.51
CA ILE A 89 30.45 3.01 24.35
C ILE A 89 29.21 3.90 24.20
N GLU A 90 29.41 5.20 24.08
CA GLU A 90 28.33 6.19 23.89
C GLU A 90 28.32 6.76 22.47
N ARG A 91 29.52 7.01 21.91
CA ARG A 91 29.68 7.69 20.61
C ARG A 91 30.97 7.27 19.89
N PHE A 92 30.98 7.55 18.59
CA PHE A 92 32.10 7.30 17.68
C PHE A 92 32.42 8.59 16.92
N ALA A 93 33.67 8.78 16.50
CA ALA A 93 33.96 9.79 15.48
C ALA A 93 33.33 9.39 14.13
N ALA A 94 33.09 10.38 13.27
CA ALA A 94 32.48 10.17 11.94
C ALA A 94 33.31 9.26 11.02
N SER A 95 34.60 9.09 11.30
CA SER A 95 35.52 8.26 10.55
C SER A 95 36.03 7.04 11.33
N ALA A 96 35.53 6.78 12.54
CA ALA A 96 36.07 5.78 13.46
C ALA A 96 36.35 4.41 12.80
N PHE A 97 35.39 3.88 12.05
CA PHE A 97 35.39 2.59 11.36
C PHE A 97 35.83 2.65 9.89
N SER A 98 36.36 3.79 9.40
CA SER A 98 36.58 3.98 7.96
C SER A 98 37.59 3.00 7.34
N SER A 99 38.58 2.54 8.11
CA SER A 99 39.64 1.63 7.64
C SER A 99 39.29 0.15 7.74
N LEU A 100 38.23 -0.22 8.47
CA LEU A 100 37.88 -1.62 8.75
C LEU A 100 37.18 -2.33 7.58
N THR A 101 37.76 -2.25 6.38
CA THR A 101 37.14 -2.74 5.13
C THR A 101 37.04 -4.27 5.05
N ALA A 102 37.80 -5.00 5.87
CA ALA A 102 37.72 -6.46 5.96
C ALA A 102 36.67 -6.97 6.97
N LEU A 103 36.03 -6.06 7.72
CA LEU A 103 35.15 -6.42 8.82
C LEU A 103 33.87 -7.10 8.32
N GLN A 104 33.58 -8.28 8.87
CA GLN A 104 32.41 -9.10 8.53
C GLN A 104 31.43 -9.23 9.70
N LYS A 105 31.92 -9.21 10.94
CA LYS A 105 31.11 -9.34 12.16
C LYS A 105 31.46 -8.22 13.14
N LEU A 106 30.44 -7.47 13.56
CA LEU A 106 30.58 -6.40 14.53
C LEU A 106 29.54 -6.56 15.65
N ASP A 107 30.01 -6.71 16.88
CA ASP A 107 29.17 -6.73 18.07
C ASP A 107 29.38 -5.46 18.88
N LEU A 108 28.35 -4.62 18.92
CA LEU A 108 28.28 -3.38 19.71
C LEU A 108 27.14 -3.46 20.75
N SER A 109 26.66 -4.66 21.07
CA SER A 109 25.57 -4.85 22.00
C SER A 109 25.92 -4.43 23.44
N HIS A 110 24.93 -4.17 24.28
CA HIS A 110 25.14 -3.79 25.69
C HIS A 110 26.08 -2.59 25.87
N ASN A 111 25.79 -1.52 25.14
CA ASN A 111 26.49 -0.24 25.25
C ASN A 111 25.47 0.88 25.52
N SER A 112 25.87 2.14 25.42
CA SER A 112 25.00 3.31 25.63
C SER A 112 24.88 4.15 24.34
N ILE A 113 24.86 3.48 23.18
CA ILE A 113 24.84 4.13 21.87
C ILE A 113 23.43 4.70 21.61
N ALA A 114 23.34 6.03 21.52
CA ALA A 114 22.08 6.73 21.23
C ALA A 114 21.84 6.95 19.72
N SER A 115 22.91 6.97 18.93
CA SER A 115 22.87 7.13 17.47
C SER A 115 24.02 6.39 16.81
N PHE A 116 23.75 5.75 15.68
CA PHE A 116 24.75 5.05 14.86
C PHE A 116 24.67 5.55 13.42
N VAL A 117 25.82 5.77 12.78
CA VAL A 117 25.90 6.28 11.41
C VAL A 117 26.83 5.36 10.61
N ILE A 118 26.39 4.96 9.43
CA ILE A 118 27.17 4.06 8.59
C ILE A 118 28.38 4.76 7.98
N GLN A 119 29.51 4.07 8.08
CA GLN A 119 30.80 4.52 7.58
C GLN A 119 31.29 3.54 6.50
N LYS A 120 32.15 4.03 5.61
CA LYS A 120 32.58 3.29 4.41
C LYS A 120 33.16 1.90 4.73
N GLY A 121 33.93 1.78 5.82
CA GLY A 121 34.52 0.50 6.22
C GLY A 121 33.50 -0.57 6.63
N LEU A 122 32.29 -0.17 7.05
CA LEU A 122 31.26 -1.12 7.51
C LEU A 122 30.42 -1.75 6.39
N ARG A 123 30.66 -1.39 5.11
CA ARG A 123 29.83 -1.88 3.98
C ARG A 123 29.92 -3.39 3.77
N GLY A 124 31.04 -4.01 4.15
CA GLY A 124 31.26 -5.46 4.05
C GLY A 124 30.72 -6.28 5.21
N VAL A 125 30.19 -5.64 6.26
CA VAL A 125 29.68 -6.32 7.45
C VAL A 125 28.45 -7.15 7.09
N THR A 126 28.47 -8.42 7.48
CA THR A 126 27.39 -9.39 7.23
C THR A 126 26.57 -9.68 8.49
N TRP A 127 27.14 -9.43 9.66
CA TRP A 127 26.51 -9.61 10.97
C TRP A 127 26.76 -8.39 11.85
N LEU A 128 25.69 -7.73 12.31
CA LEU A 128 25.74 -6.58 13.19
C LEU A 128 24.78 -6.77 14.36
N SER A 129 25.28 -6.61 15.58
CA SER A 129 24.43 -6.44 16.76
C SER A 129 24.62 -5.06 17.38
N LEU A 130 23.50 -4.38 17.57
CA LEU A 130 23.32 -3.13 18.31
C LEU A 130 22.30 -3.33 19.44
N ALA A 131 22.07 -4.58 19.86
CA ALA A 131 21.11 -4.90 20.91
C ALA A 131 21.48 -4.26 22.25
N HIS A 132 20.52 -4.03 23.15
CA HIS A 132 20.78 -3.43 24.47
C HIS A 132 21.56 -2.11 24.38
N ASN A 133 21.02 -1.15 23.64
CA ASN A 133 21.56 0.21 23.51
C ASN A 133 20.44 1.25 23.76
N GLY A 134 20.74 2.53 23.49
CA GLY A 134 19.82 3.65 23.67
C GLY A 134 19.16 4.16 22.39
N LEU A 135 19.11 3.36 21.31
CA LEU A 135 18.64 3.82 20.01
C LEU A 135 17.14 4.15 20.05
N ARG A 136 16.78 5.35 19.58
CA ARG A 136 15.37 5.77 19.42
C ARG A 136 14.85 5.60 17.99
N PHE A 137 15.76 5.53 17.03
CA PHE A 137 15.48 5.36 15.61
C PHE A 137 16.37 4.28 15.02
N VAL A 138 15.84 3.56 14.02
CA VAL A 138 16.66 2.67 13.21
C VAL A 138 17.65 3.53 12.42
N PRO A 139 18.96 3.32 12.55
CA PRO A 139 19.96 4.00 11.73
C PRO A 139 19.69 3.79 10.24
N ASP A 140 20.15 4.71 9.38
CA ASP A 140 20.15 4.44 7.95
C ASP A 140 21.24 3.44 7.58
N LEU A 141 20.87 2.16 7.51
CA LEU A 141 21.72 1.02 7.21
C LEU A 141 21.62 0.60 5.74
N SER A 142 20.90 1.35 4.90
CA SER A 142 20.64 1.00 3.49
C SER A 142 21.92 0.76 2.67
N ALA A 143 23.02 1.43 3.04
CA ALA A 143 24.32 1.30 2.40
C ALA A 143 25.11 0.03 2.82
N MET A 144 24.67 -0.74 3.83
CA MET A 144 25.30 -1.99 4.25
C MET A 144 24.82 -3.16 3.39
N THR A 145 25.20 -3.14 2.11
CA THR A 145 24.68 -4.07 1.09
C THR A 145 25.01 -5.54 1.33
N SER A 146 25.94 -5.86 2.23
CA SER A 146 26.30 -7.23 2.59
C SER A 146 25.64 -7.72 3.88
N LEU A 147 24.90 -6.87 4.59
CA LEU A 147 24.35 -7.21 5.90
C LEU A 147 23.21 -8.21 5.79
N LYS A 148 23.36 -9.35 6.48
CA LYS A 148 22.39 -10.46 6.50
C LYS A 148 21.71 -10.63 7.86
N TYR A 149 22.44 -10.35 8.93
CA TYR A 149 21.93 -10.46 10.31
C TYR A 149 22.02 -9.12 11.00
N LEU A 150 20.88 -8.63 11.48
CA LEU A 150 20.78 -7.39 12.24
C LEU A 150 19.99 -7.60 13.51
N ASP A 151 20.63 -7.32 14.64
CA ASP A 151 19.96 -7.31 15.95
C ASP A 151 19.90 -5.89 16.51
N LEU A 152 18.67 -5.39 16.66
CA LEU A 152 18.32 -4.09 17.23
C LEU A 152 17.41 -4.26 18.48
N SER A 153 17.38 -5.46 19.06
CA SER A 153 16.54 -5.74 20.22
C SER A 153 16.94 -4.96 21.47
N TYR A 154 16.04 -4.83 22.43
CA TYR A 154 16.30 -4.13 23.71
C TYR A 154 16.83 -2.70 23.50
N ASN A 155 16.16 -1.94 22.64
CA ASN A 155 16.42 -0.51 22.43
C ASN A 155 15.14 0.29 22.77
N ALA A 156 15.08 1.56 22.38
CA ALA A 156 13.91 2.41 22.54
C ALA A 156 13.30 2.82 21.19
N LEU A 157 13.41 1.95 20.18
CA LEU A 157 12.89 2.21 18.83
C LEU A 157 11.38 2.32 18.86
N TYR A 158 10.81 3.38 18.29
CA TYR A 158 9.36 3.58 18.28
C TYR A 158 8.74 3.56 16.87
N ARG A 159 9.57 3.68 15.83
CA ARG A 159 9.19 3.53 14.43
C ARG A 159 10.33 2.88 13.65
N VAL A 160 9.97 2.18 12.58
CA VAL A 160 10.90 1.60 11.61
C VAL A 160 10.64 2.24 10.26
N ASN A 161 11.66 2.90 9.69
CA ASN A 161 11.64 3.28 8.28
C ASN A 161 12.15 2.08 7.47
N PRO A 162 11.31 1.41 6.65
CA PRO A 162 11.75 0.23 5.91
C PRO A 162 12.94 0.54 4.98
N ARG A 163 13.01 1.74 4.40
CA ARG A 163 14.09 2.14 3.48
C ARG A 163 15.46 2.24 4.15
N SER A 164 15.49 2.37 5.48
CA SER A 164 16.72 2.41 6.26
C SER A 164 17.30 1.00 6.50
N LEU A 165 16.57 -0.06 6.13
CA LEU A 165 17.04 -1.44 6.28
C LEU A 165 17.78 -1.90 5.01
N PRO A 166 18.86 -2.69 5.13
CA PRO A 166 19.56 -3.25 3.99
C PRO A 166 18.76 -4.32 3.25
N ILE A 167 18.82 -4.30 1.92
CA ILE A 167 18.04 -5.18 1.02
C ILE A 167 18.39 -6.68 1.17
N GLN A 168 19.63 -6.98 1.57
CA GLN A 168 20.15 -8.36 1.71
C GLN A 168 19.91 -8.98 3.09
N LEU A 169 19.11 -8.34 3.96
CA LEU A 169 18.81 -8.90 5.28
C LEU A 169 18.06 -10.23 5.17
N ASN A 170 18.54 -11.21 5.94
CA ASN A 170 17.90 -12.49 6.17
C ASN A 170 17.20 -12.54 7.53
N PHE A 171 17.84 -11.97 8.56
CA PHE A 171 17.34 -11.98 9.94
C PHE A 171 17.33 -10.56 10.50
N LEU A 172 16.20 -10.17 11.10
CA LEU A 172 16.03 -8.91 11.80
C LEU A 172 15.37 -9.12 13.17
N SER A 173 16.07 -8.78 14.24
CA SER A 173 15.48 -8.71 15.58
C SER A 173 15.19 -7.26 15.97
N LEU A 174 13.94 -6.99 16.30
CA LEU A 174 13.42 -5.73 16.84
C LEU A 174 12.73 -5.96 18.20
N ALA A 175 12.94 -7.13 18.82
CA ALA A 175 12.29 -7.49 20.07
C ALA A 175 12.58 -6.48 21.19
N HIS A 176 11.66 -6.34 22.16
CA HIS A 176 11.84 -5.44 23.31
C HIS A 176 12.16 -3.99 22.90
N ASN A 177 11.32 -3.42 22.05
CA ASN A 177 11.37 -2.01 21.66
C ASN A 177 10.02 -1.33 22.01
N ARG A 178 9.78 -0.13 21.47
CA ARG A 178 8.56 0.67 21.68
C ARG A 178 7.78 0.86 20.38
N ILE A 179 7.90 -0.07 19.44
CA ILE A 179 7.26 0.01 18.12
C ILE A 179 5.77 -0.25 18.29
N ALA A 180 4.96 0.73 17.86
CA ALA A 180 3.50 0.60 17.90
C ALA A 180 2.90 0.23 16.54
N LEU A 181 3.55 0.64 15.45
CA LEU A 181 3.05 0.52 14.09
C LEU A 181 4.13 -0.08 13.19
N LEU A 182 3.70 -1.00 12.33
CA LEU A 182 4.52 -1.61 11.30
C LEU A 182 3.82 -1.50 9.95
N GLN A 183 4.61 -1.42 8.88
CA GLN A 183 4.16 -1.33 7.50
C GLN A 183 4.91 -2.38 6.69
N PRO A 184 4.30 -3.03 5.67
CA PRO A 184 4.94 -4.09 4.89
C PRO A 184 6.33 -3.72 4.37
N TRP A 185 7.29 -4.64 4.46
CA TRP A 185 8.66 -4.42 3.97
C TRP A 185 8.90 -5.12 2.64
N THR A 186 8.11 -4.73 1.63
CA THR A 186 8.05 -5.41 0.32
C THR A 186 9.38 -5.50 -0.43
N HIS A 187 10.31 -4.58 -0.16
CA HIS A 187 11.65 -4.55 -0.79
C HIS A 187 12.67 -5.50 -0.12
N LEU A 188 12.41 -6.01 1.09
CA LEU A 188 13.29 -6.95 1.80
C LEU A 188 13.03 -8.38 1.33
N THR A 189 13.40 -8.67 0.09
CA THR A 189 13.03 -9.94 -0.57
C THR A 189 13.76 -11.15 0.01
N GLN A 190 14.94 -10.97 0.61
CA GLN A 190 15.76 -12.03 1.20
C GLN A 190 15.42 -12.33 2.67
N LEU A 191 14.51 -11.56 3.27
CA LEU A 191 14.17 -11.69 4.67
C LEU A 191 13.48 -13.04 4.93
N GLN A 192 14.05 -13.77 5.89
CA GLN A 192 13.63 -15.11 6.31
C GLN A 192 13.00 -15.08 7.70
N GLU A 193 13.48 -14.20 8.58
CA GLU A 193 13.01 -14.13 9.96
C GLU A 193 13.00 -12.70 10.48
N VAL A 194 11.92 -12.35 11.17
CA VAL A 194 11.70 -11.10 11.87
C VAL A 194 11.15 -11.39 13.24
N ASN A 195 11.86 -10.93 14.27
CA ASN A 195 11.38 -10.97 15.64
C ASN A 195 10.91 -9.58 16.08
N VAL A 196 9.60 -9.44 16.36
CA VAL A 196 8.99 -8.21 16.86
C VAL A 196 8.43 -8.35 18.28
N ALA A 197 8.80 -9.42 18.99
CA ALA A 197 8.28 -9.75 20.32
C ALA A 197 8.43 -8.58 21.30
N SER A 198 7.50 -8.49 22.26
CA SER A 198 7.58 -7.50 23.34
C SER A 198 7.68 -6.04 22.84
N ASN A 199 6.95 -5.73 21.77
CA ASN A 199 6.66 -4.36 21.34
C ASN A 199 5.19 -4.03 21.64
N PRO A 200 4.86 -2.75 21.93
CA PRO A 200 3.48 -2.30 22.14
C PRO A 200 2.73 -2.15 20.79
N LEU A 201 2.75 -3.19 19.96
CA LEU A 201 2.10 -3.19 18.65
C LEU A 201 0.60 -2.97 18.82
N GLN A 202 0.04 -2.03 18.07
CA GLN A 202 -1.39 -1.75 18.08
C GLN A 202 -2.10 -2.89 17.33
N CYS A 203 -2.82 -3.72 18.07
CA CYS A 203 -3.63 -4.81 17.53
C CYS A 203 -4.94 -4.28 16.94
N ASP A 204 -4.80 -3.39 15.97
CA ASP A 204 -5.89 -2.87 15.20
C ASP A 204 -5.60 -3.07 13.71
N CYS A 205 -6.45 -2.44 12.93
CA CYS A 205 -6.35 -2.37 11.50
C CYS A 205 -4.97 -1.94 10.98
N SER A 206 -4.30 -0.95 11.55
CA SER A 206 -3.04 -0.42 11.03
C SER A 206 -1.90 -1.46 10.94
N LEU A 207 -1.94 -2.51 11.77
CA LEU A 207 -0.97 -3.60 11.79
C LEU A 207 -1.28 -4.70 10.76
N TRP A 208 -2.50 -4.73 10.23
CA TRP A 208 -3.02 -5.84 9.41
C TRP A 208 -2.17 -6.11 8.17
N GLU A 209 -1.77 -5.05 7.46
CA GLU A 209 -1.04 -5.19 6.20
C GLU A 209 0.33 -5.83 6.44
N TRP A 210 0.99 -5.41 7.53
CA TRP A 210 2.29 -5.96 7.89
C TRP A 210 2.18 -7.42 8.31
N VAL A 211 1.20 -7.78 9.15
CA VAL A 211 0.99 -9.17 9.56
C VAL A 211 0.64 -10.05 8.37
N SER A 212 -0.26 -9.61 7.48
CA SER A 212 -0.62 -10.35 6.27
C SER A 212 0.58 -10.55 5.34
N TRP A 213 1.41 -9.51 5.16
CA TRP A 213 2.66 -9.63 4.41
C TRP A 213 3.65 -10.60 5.06
N ALA A 214 3.80 -10.54 6.39
CA ALA A 214 4.77 -11.33 7.13
C ALA A 214 4.37 -12.82 7.19
N ASP A 215 3.08 -13.10 7.43
CA ASP A 215 2.52 -14.45 7.49
C ASP A 215 2.59 -15.15 6.11
N LYS A 216 2.20 -14.44 5.04
CA LYS A 216 2.31 -14.95 3.65
C LYS A 216 3.74 -15.35 3.27
N ARG A 217 4.74 -14.69 3.85
CA ARG A 217 6.17 -15.00 3.65
C ARG A 217 6.74 -15.92 4.73
N SER A 218 5.95 -16.27 5.74
CA SER A 218 6.34 -17.04 6.92
C SER A 218 7.61 -16.49 7.59
N VAL A 219 7.73 -15.17 7.67
CA VAL A 219 8.92 -14.50 8.24
C VAL A 219 8.77 -14.12 9.70
N VAL A 220 7.57 -14.23 10.30
CA VAL A 220 7.33 -13.89 11.71
C VAL A 220 6.74 -15.11 12.40
N ASP A 221 7.16 -15.37 13.64
CA ASP A 221 6.48 -16.32 14.52
C ASP A 221 5.19 -15.66 15.06
N PRO A 222 3.99 -16.17 14.72
CA PRO A 222 2.74 -15.58 15.17
C PRO A 222 2.57 -15.54 16.69
N SER A 223 3.26 -16.42 17.43
CA SER A 223 3.22 -16.44 18.90
C SER A 223 3.89 -15.23 19.56
N THR A 224 4.73 -14.51 18.80
CA THR A 224 5.44 -13.31 19.28
C THR A 224 4.62 -12.04 19.17
N LEU A 225 3.47 -12.08 18.49
CA LEU A 225 2.56 -10.94 18.35
C LEU A 225 1.74 -10.78 19.64
N PRO A 226 1.61 -9.56 20.19
CA PRO A 226 0.90 -9.31 21.45
C PRO A 226 -0.63 -9.49 21.36
N CYS A 227 -1.12 -9.88 20.19
CA CYS A 227 -2.52 -9.88 19.85
C CYS A 227 -3.13 -11.26 20.12
N ASN A 228 -3.61 -11.47 21.36
CA ASN A 228 -4.13 -12.73 21.91
C ASN A 228 -5.14 -13.49 21.01
N GLU A 229 -5.89 -12.79 20.16
CA GLU A 229 -6.99 -13.36 19.36
C GLU A 229 -6.75 -13.33 17.84
N THR A 230 -5.69 -12.68 17.37
CA THR A 230 -5.59 -12.35 15.94
C THR A 230 -5.30 -13.55 15.04
N VAL A 231 -4.57 -14.58 15.45
CA VAL A 231 -4.20 -15.67 14.50
C VAL A 231 -5.38 -16.61 14.21
N ALA A 232 -6.30 -16.75 15.16
CA ALA A 232 -7.52 -17.52 14.98
C ALA A 232 -8.61 -16.71 14.24
N GLU A 233 -8.75 -15.43 14.55
CA GLU A 233 -9.62 -14.50 13.79
C GLU A 233 -9.06 -14.21 12.39
N MET A 234 -7.74 -14.28 12.17
CA MET A 234 -7.05 -14.20 10.87
C MET A 234 -7.54 -15.29 9.91
N ARG A 235 -7.83 -16.50 10.41
CA ARG A 235 -8.39 -17.59 9.58
C ARG A 235 -9.86 -17.36 9.21
N LEU A 236 -10.61 -16.66 10.07
CA LEU A 236 -12.01 -16.29 9.82
C LEU A 236 -12.13 -15.05 8.90
N TYR A 237 -11.16 -14.13 8.92
CA TYR A 237 -11.13 -12.95 8.03
C TYR A 237 -10.68 -13.27 6.60
N SER A 238 -9.80 -14.26 6.44
CA SER A 238 -9.27 -14.69 5.14
C SER A 238 -10.31 -15.37 4.24
N SER A 239 -11.45 -15.84 4.76
CA SER A 239 -12.46 -16.54 3.98
C SER A 239 -13.42 -15.62 3.21
N GLU A 240 -13.51 -14.33 3.57
CA GLU A 240 -14.50 -13.39 2.99
C GLU A 240 -13.92 -12.12 2.35
N LYS A 241 -12.61 -12.02 2.09
CA LYS A 241 -12.06 -10.88 1.30
C LYS A 241 -12.34 -9.50 1.93
N LYS A 242 -12.45 -9.40 3.26
CA LYS A 242 -12.63 -8.12 3.96
C LYS A 242 -11.27 -7.50 4.26
N SER A 243 -10.92 -6.49 3.49
CA SER A 243 -9.84 -5.55 3.83
C SER A 243 -10.17 -4.89 5.16
N CYS A 244 -9.18 -4.75 6.03
CA CYS A 244 -9.36 -3.94 7.22
C CYS A 244 -9.67 -2.46 6.84
N GLY A 245 -10.55 -1.83 7.62
CA GLY A 245 -11.13 -0.50 7.39
C GLY A 245 -12.66 -0.57 7.46
N PRO A 246 -13.36 0.57 7.36
CA PRO A 246 -14.80 0.53 7.26
C PRO A 246 -15.19 -0.05 5.89
N MET A 247 -16.01 -1.09 5.89
CA MET A 247 -16.64 -1.62 4.69
C MET A 247 -18.07 -1.10 4.63
N VAL A 248 -18.36 -0.27 3.62
CA VAL A 248 -19.71 0.22 3.35
C VAL A 248 -20.36 -0.69 2.31
N ASP A 249 -21.56 -1.20 2.59
CA ASP A 249 -22.32 -1.99 1.62
C ASP A 249 -22.64 -1.12 0.39
N GLY A 250 -22.26 -1.55 -0.82
CA GLY A 250 -22.35 -0.72 -2.04
C GLY A 250 -21.30 0.40 -2.11
N HIS A 251 -20.10 0.15 -1.58
CA HIS A 251 -18.99 1.11 -1.60
C HIS A 251 -18.74 1.66 -3.01
N SER A 252 -18.61 2.99 -3.11
CA SER A 252 -18.40 3.72 -4.37
C SER A 252 -19.51 3.56 -5.42
N GLU A 253 -20.64 2.95 -5.07
CA GLU A 253 -21.84 2.95 -5.91
C GLU A 253 -22.66 4.22 -5.67
N VAL A 254 -23.38 4.65 -6.72
CA VAL A 254 -24.35 5.74 -6.64
C VAL A 254 -25.75 5.14 -6.75
N GLU A 255 -26.49 5.15 -5.65
CA GLU A 255 -27.88 4.70 -5.62
C GLU A 255 -28.83 5.85 -5.97
N ARG A 256 -29.65 5.69 -7.01
CA ARG A 256 -30.63 6.72 -7.39
C ARG A 256 -31.95 6.49 -6.66
N VAL A 257 -32.50 7.55 -6.08
CA VAL A 257 -33.75 7.52 -5.31
C VAL A 257 -34.73 8.52 -5.92
N GLU A 258 -35.92 8.05 -6.29
CA GLU A 258 -37.00 8.91 -6.76
C GLU A 258 -37.84 9.38 -5.57
N LEU A 259 -37.98 10.70 -5.40
CA LEU A 259 -38.79 11.32 -4.34
C LEU A 259 -39.92 12.14 -4.98
N ALA A 260 -41.16 11.71 -4.81
CA ALA A 260 -42.32 12.44 -5.33
C ALA A 260 -42.72 13.61 -4.41
N GLN A 261 -43.55 14.50 -4.96
CA GLN A 261 -43.94 15.72 -4.27
C GLN A 261 -44.72 15.43 -2.97
N GLY A 262 -44.31 16.04 -1.86
CA GLY A 262 -44.86 15.88 -0.52
C GLY A 262 -44.49 14.56 0.18
N GLN A 263 -43.59 13.76 -0.40
CA GLN A 263 -43.17 12.49 0.19
C GLN A 263 -41.89 12.61 1.04
N SER A 264 -41.67 11.59 1.85
CA SER A 264 -40.45 11.36 2.61
C SER A 264 -39.82 10.03 2.21
N THR A 265 -38.49 9.97 2.16
CA THR A 265 -37.74 8.73 1.94
C THR A 265 -36.69 8.56 3.03
N VAL A 266 -36.23 7.32 3.22
CA VAL A 266 -35.19 6.97 4.20
C VAL A 266 -33.96 6.48 3.45
N LEU A 267 -32.83 7.16 3.65
CA LEU A 267 -31.55 6.71 3.12
C LEU A 267 -30.82 5.94 4.21
N CYS A 268 -30.39 4.71 3.93
CA CYS A 268 -29.71 3.86 4.91
C CYS A 268 -28.35 3.39 4.40
N CYS A 269 -27.35 3.49 5.28
CA CYS A 269 -25.99 3.09 5.05
C CYS A 269 -25.59 2.03 6.08
N THR A 270 -25.18 0.85 5.60
CA THR A 270 -24.72 -0.24 6.45
C THR A 270 -23.20 -0.31 6.38
N VAL A 271 -22.56 -0.29 7.54
CA VAL A 271 -21.10 -0.22 7.68
C VAL A 271 -20.63 -1.34 8.60
N SER A 272 -19.60 -2.08 8.17
CA SER A 272 -18.91 -3.07 9.00
C SER A 272 -17.47 -2.61 9.25
N ALA A 273 -17.06 -2.47 10.50
CA ALA A 273 -15.70 -2.03 10.84
C ALA A 273 -15.26 -2.50 12.24
N LEU A 274 -13.96 -2.78 12.38
CA LEU A 274 -13.30 -3.02 13.67
C LEU A 274 -12.07 -2.10 13.81
N PRO A 275 -12.01 -1.20 14.81
CA PRO A 275 -13.11 -0.79 15.71
C PRO A 275 -14.30 -0.19 14.95
N VAL A 276 -15.43 -0.03 15.64
CA VAL A 276 -16.67 0.54 15.08
C VAL A 276 -16.38 1.88 14.40
N ALA A 277 -16.82 2.02 13.15
CA ALA A 277 -16.59 3.20 12.36
C ALA A 277 -17.43 4.39 12.84
N ALA A 278 -16.84 5.58 12.83
CA ALA A 278 -17.59 6.82 12.89
C ALA A 278 -18.28 7.06 11.54
N VAL A 279 -19.61 7.17 11.54
CA VAL A 279 -20.40 7.41 10.33
C VAL A 279 -20.99 8.81 10.39
N HIS A 280 -20.89 9.54 9.28
CA HIS A 280 -21.52 10.86 9.11
C HIS A 280 -22.10 11.00 7.71
N TRP A 281 -23.10 11.86 7.57
CA TRP A 281 -23.77 12.14 6.30
C TRP A 281 -23.36 13.50 5.77
N ILE A 282 -23.17 13.60 4.47
CA ILE A 282 -22.81 14.84 3.77
C ILE A 282 -23.87 15.12 2.70
N HIS A 283 -24.36 16.35 2.64
CA HIS A 283 -25.26 16.82 1.59
C HIS A 283 -24.82 18.21 1.13
N GLY A 284 -24.66 18.42 -0.18
CA GLY A 284 -24.19 19.71 -0.72
C GLY A 284 -22.82 20.16 -0.18
N GLY A 285 -21.98 19.22 0.26
CA GLY A 285 -20.68 19.50 0.90
C GLY A 285 -20.74 19.84 2.40
N ILE A 286 -21.92 19.79 3.02
CA ILE A 286 -22.13 20.10 4.44
C ILE A 286 -22.38 18.80 5.21
N VAL A 287 -21.72 18.63 6.35
CA VAL A 287 -21.96 17.50 7.26
C VAL A 287 -23.30 17.71 7.97
N LEU A 288 -24.22 16.78 7.79
CA LEU A 288 -25.52 16.77 8.48
C LEU A 288 -25.31 16.47 9.98
N GLY A 289 -26.15 17.04 10.84
CA GLY A 289 -26.06 16.89 12.31
C GLY A 289 -26.13 15.44 12.80
N GLN A 290 -25.88 15.22 14.09
CA GLN A 290 -25.92 13.88 14.70
C GLN A 290 -27.24 13.19 14.38
N THR A 291 -27.13 12.05 13.71
CA THR A 291 -28.25 11.21 13.28
C THR A 291 -28.19 9.91 14.10
N GLU A 292 -29.33 9.29 14.41
CA GLU A 292 -29.34 8.11 15.27
C GLU A 292 -28.83 6.86 14.51
N ALA A 293 -27.82 6.20 15.07
CA ALA A 293 -27.28 4.96 14.53
C ALA A 293 -27.94 3.75 15.22
N THR A 294 -28.32 2.73 14.45
CA THR A 294 -28.83 1.47 14.98
C THR A 294 -27.79 0.36 14.77
N THR A 295 -27.34 -0.25 15.87
CA THR A 295 -26.41 -1.39 15.83
C THR A 295 -27.17 -2.65 15.38
N ILE A 296 -26.75 -3.31 14.29
CA ILE A 296 -27.51 -4.42 13.69
C ILE A 296 -27.09 -5.78 14.27
N SER A 297 -25.83 -5.94 14.66
CA SER A 297 -25.32 -7.17 15.29
C SER A 297 -23.89 -6.99 15.81
N ASP A 298 -23.62 -7.52 17.02
CA ASP A 298 -22.30 -7.64 17.69
C ASP A 298 -21.41 -6.38 17.79
N GLY A 299 -21.98 -5.18 17.60
CA GLY A 299 -21.25 -3.91 17.70
C GLY A 299 -20.39 -3.57 16.48
N ALA A 300 -19.87 -4.57 15.75
CA ALA A 300 -18.99 -4.37 14.59
C ALA A 300 -19.71 -3.93 13.29
N ARG A 301 -21.03 -4.14 13.20
CA ARG A 301 -21.86 -3.74 12.05
C ARG A 301 -22.98 -2.79 12.47
N VAL A 302 -23.01 -1.62 11.86
CA VAL A 302 -23.93 -0.51 12.19
C VAL A 302 -24.76 -0.13 10.97
N ARG A 303 -26.05 0.12 11.16
CA ARG A 303 -26.93 0.81 10.20
C ARG A 303 -27.08 2.25 10.61
N HIS A 304 -26.77 3.16 9.70
CA HIS A 304 -27.03 4.58 9.87
C HIS A 304 -28.09 5.01 8.87
N CYS A 305 -29.23 5.53 9.31
CA CYS A 305 -30.28 5.98 8.41
C CYS A 305 -30.60 7.46 8.64
N ILE A 306 -31.02 8.16 7.58
CA ILE A 306 -31.52 9.54 7.63
C ILE A 306 -32.87 9.65 6.92
N ASP A 307 -33.75 10.45 7.47
CA ASP A 307 -35.03 10.80 6.85
C ASP A 307 -34.86 12.05 5.98
N VAL A 308 -35.27 11.97 4.72
CA VAL A 308 -35.24 13.09 3.77
C VAL A 308 -36.67 13.44 3.37
N GLN A 309 -37.03 14.72 3.54
CA GLN A 309 -38.36 15.24 3.22
C GLN A 309 -38.27 16.37 2.18
N GLU A 310 -39.09 16.29 1.14
CA GLU A 310 -39.12 17.25 0.04
C GLU A 310 -39.45 18.70 0.50
N GLY A 311 -40.17 18.85 1.62
CA GLY A 311 -40.54 20.17 2.17
C GLY A 311 -39.35 21.02 2.65
N SER A 312 -38.15 20.43 2.74
CA SER A 312 -36.89 21.16 2.91
C SER A 312 -36.37 21.54 1.52
N GLY A 313 -36.19 22.84 1.24
CA GLY A 313 -35.82 23.34 -0.10
C GLY A 313 -34.53 22.77 -0.72
N ASP A 314 -33.77 21.97 0.06
CA ASP A 314 -32.51 21.31 -0.28
C ASP A 314 -32.64 19.77 -0.28
N ALA A 315 -33.82 19.20 -0.55
CA ALA A 315 -34.03 17.75 -0.52
C ALA A 315 -33.40 16.97 -1.70
N TYR A 316 -32.92 17.66 -2.74
CA TYR A 316 -32.47 17.06 -4.00
C TYR A 316 -30.95 17.12 -4.15
N GLY A 317 -30.40 16.18 -4.90
CA GLY A 317 -28.97 16.09 -5.18
C GLY A 317 -28.29 14.96 -4.43
N GLU A 318 -26.97 15.10 -4.23
CA GLU A 318 -26.14 14.03 -3.67
C GLU A 318 -26.15 14.04 -2.14
N TYR A 319 -26.38 12.85 -1.58
CA TYR A 319 -26.19 12.51 -0.18
C TYR A 319 -25.10 11.46 -0.10
N GLN A 320 -24.06 11.70 0.69
CA GLN A 320 -22.96 10.77 0.86
C GLN A 320 -22.89 10.30 2.31
N CYS A 321 -22.98 8.98 2.50
CA CYS A 321 -22.62 8.37 3.78
C CYS A 321 -21.12 8.12 3.78
N VAL A 322 -20.41 8.65 4.76
CA VAL A 322 -18.96 8.46 4.94
C VAL A 322 -18.70 7.77 6.26
N ALA A 323 -18.05 6.61 6.18
CA ALA A 323 -17.59 5.84 7.32
C ALA A 323 -16.08 6.00 7.47
N SER A 324 -15.62 6.29 8.68
CA SER A 324 -14.21 6.44 9.04
C SER A 324 -13.85 5.49 10.18
N ALA A 325 -12.88 4.61 9.96
CA ALA A 325 -12.30 3.76 11.00
C ALA A 325 -10.81 3.53 10.73
N SER A 326 -9.99 3.56 11.78
CA SER A 326 -8.55 3.22 11.70
C SER A 326 -7.79 4.03 10.65
N GLY A 327 -8.15 5.31 10.48
CA GLY A 327 -7.55 6.21 9.49
C GLY A 327 -7.92 5.94 8.03
N ARG A 328 -8.88 5.05 7.77
CA ARG A 328 -9.44 4.79 6.43
C ARG A 328 -10.87 5.25 6.35
N ASN A 329 -11.23 5.77 5.17
CA ASN A 329 -12.59 6.19 4.85
C ASN A 329 -13.16 5.30 3.75
N ALA A 330 -14.44 5.00 3.87
CA ALA A 330 -15.24 4.40 2.81
C ALA A 330 -16.58 5.12 2.75
N SER A 331 -17.13 5.27 1.55
CA SER A 331 -18.39 5.96 1.37
C SER A 331 -19.30 5.28 0.35
N LYS A 332 -20.58 5.64 0.43
CA LYS A 332 -21.62 5.36 -0.56
C LYS A 332 -22.40 6.64 -0.84
N SER A 333 -22.72 6.87 -2.12
CA SER A 333 -23.50 8.03 -2.53
C SER A 333 -24.93 7.63 -2.89
N PHE A 334 -25.86 8.50 -2.55
CA PHE A 334 -27.26 8.44 -2.93
C PHE A 334 -27.57 9.72 -3.71
N PHE A 335 -28.28 9.61 -4.82
CA PHE A 335 -28.67 10.76 -5.63
C PHE A 335 -30.18 10.84 -5.71
N ILE A 336 -30.76 11.91 -5.14
CA ILE A 336 -32.21 12.15 -5.21
C ILE A 336 -32.50 13.00 -6.44
N ASP A 337 -33.18 12.39 -7.41
CA ASP A 337 -33.53 13.05 -8.66
C ASP A 337 -34.63 14.11 -8.44
N THR A 338 -34.49 15.26 -9.10
CA THR A 338 -35.56 16.27 -9.12
C THR A 338 -36.76 15.73 -9.89
N PRO A 339 -38.01 15.91 -9.40
CA PRO A 339 -39.21 15.46 -10.09
C PRO A 339 -39.26 16.09 -11.47
N ARG A 340 -39.43 15.25 -12.50
CA ARG A 340 -39.60 15.73 -13.87
C ARG A 340 -40.82 16.64 -13.90
N ARG A 341 -40.65 17.94 -14.17
CA ARG A 341 -41.77 18.80 -14.56
C ARG A 341 -42.41 18.17 -15.79
N MET A 342 -43.62 17.63 -15.66
CA MET A 342 -44.46 17.36 -16.81
C MET A 342 -44.78 18.71 -17.45
N LEU A 343 -44.10 19.04 -18.55
CA LEU A 343 -44.57 20.14 -19.40
C LEU A 343 -45.97 19.75 -19.89
N PRO A 344 -46.94 20.68 -19.86
CA PRO A 344 -48.27 20.41 -20.39
C PRO A 344 -48.14 19.94 -21.85
N PRO A 345 -48.98 18.99 -22.31
CA PRO A 345 -48.94 18.54 -23.70
C PRO A 345 -49.07 19.78 -24.61
N LYS A 346 -48.12 19.94 -25.54
CA LYS A 346 -48.21 21.01 -26.54
C LYS A 346 -49.60 20.93 -27.20
N PRO A 347 -50.34 22.05 -27.31
CA PRO A 347 -51.64 22.04 -27.95
C PRO A 347 -51.47 21.50 -29.38
N PRO A 348 -52.38 20.65 -29.86
CA PRO A 348 -52.24 20.06 -31.19
C PRO A 348 -52.29 21.18 -32.23
N HIS A 349 -51.23 21.29 -33.04
CA HIS A 349 -51.11 22.22 -34.16
C HIS A 349 -52.11 21.94 -35.31
N SER A 350 -53.12 21.11 -35.10
CA SER A 350 -53.99 20.56 -36.16
C SER A 350 -55.28 21.33 -36.40
N LEU A 351 -55.71 22.28 -35.55
CA LEU A 351 -56.98 22.98 -35.82
C LEU A 351 -56.86 24.13 -36.84
N LEU A 352 -55.72 24.83 -36.88
CA LEU A 352 -55.50 25.93 -37.83
C LEU A 352 -55.17 25.44 -39.24
N PHE A 353 -54.46 24.31 -39.36
CA PHE A 353 -54.10 23.73 -40.66
C PHE A 353 -55.32 23.18 -41.43
N TYR A 354 -56.23 22.46 -40.76
CA TYR A 354 -57.39 21.86 -41.43
C TYR A 354 -58.44 22.90 -41.88
N GLY A 355 -58.55 24.03 -41.16
CA GLY A 355 -59.40 25.15 -41.56
C GLY A 355 -58.93 25.86 -42.84
N GLN A 356 -57.62 26.03 -43.00
CA GLN A 356 -57.03 26.69 -44.19
C GLN A 356 -57.11 25.80 -45.43
N PHE A 357 -56.87 24.49 -45.31
CA PHE A 357 -56.98 23.57 -46.45
C PHE A 357 -58.42 23.41 -46.95
N SER A 358 -59.41 23.42 -46.05
CA SER A 358 -60.81 23.32 -46.44
C SER A 358 -61.30 24.56 -47.20
N LEU A 359 -60.85 25.76 -46.80
CA LEU A 359 -61.23 27.00 -47.47
C LEU A 359 -60.61 27.11 -48.88
N VAL A 360 -59.36 26.68 -49.05
CA VAL A 360 -58.68 26.66 -50.35
C VAL A 360 -59.36 25.69 -51.31
N ILE A 361 -59.71 24.48 -50.86
CA ILE A 361 -60.43 23.50 -51.69
C ILE A 361 -61.82 24.04 -52.08
N PHE A 362 -62.55 24.66 -51.15
CA PHE A 362 -63.87 25.22 -51.43
C PHE A 362 -63.80 26.35 -52.46
N LEU A 363 -62.82 27.25 -52.35
CA LEU A 363 -62.59 28.32 -53.32
C LEU A 363 -62.18 27.76 -54.69
N PHE A 364 -61.37 26.71 -54.73
CA PHE A 364 -60.95 26.08 -55.98
C PHE A 364 -62.12 25.42 -56.72
N VAL A 365 -62.98 24.69 -56.00
CA VAL A 365 -64.20 24.08 -56.55
C VAL A 365 -65.19 25.15 -57.02
N PHE A 366 -65.36 26.24 -56.26
CA PHE A 366 -66.26 27.34 -56.64
C PHE A 366 -65.75 28.08 -57.89
N CYS A 367 -64.44 28.32 -57.99
CA CYS A 367 -63.83 28.90 -59.19
C CYS A 367 -63.96 27.97 -60.40
N PHE A 368 -63.75 26.67 -60.22
CA PHE A 368 -63.89 25.67 -61.30
C PHE A 368 -65.34 25.56 -61.79
N ALA A 369 -66.30 25.52 -60.87
CA ALA A 369 -67.72 25.52 -61.21
C ALA A 369 -68.13 26.81 -61.94
N SER A 370 -67.66 27.97 -61.46
CA SER A 370 -67.90 29.27 -62.11
C SER A 370 -67.28 29.33 -63.51
N TYR A 371 -66.05 28.83 -63.68
CA TYR A 371 -65.39 28.73 -64.97
C TYR A 371 -66.16 27.83 -65.94
N CYS A 372 -66.64 26.67 -65.48
CA CYS A 372 -67.48 25.76 -66.28
C CYS A 372 -68.81 26.39 -66.69
N ILE A 373 -69.43 27.20 -65.83
CA ILE A 373 -70.68 27.92 -66.15
C ILE A 373 -70.41 29.03 -67.18
N ILE A 374 -69.34 29.82 -67.01
CA ILE A 374 -68.97 30.90 -67.94
C ILE A 374 -68.59 30.33 -69.32
N ARG A 375 -67.90 29.18 -69.38
CA ARG A 375 -67.52 28.54 -70.65
C ARG A 375 -68.69 27.88 -71.38
N ARG A 376 -69.79 27.56 -70.67
CA ARG A 376 -71.02 27.02 -71.27
C ARG A 376 -71.80 28.08 -72.05
N ASP A 377 -71.56 29.38 -71.78
CA ASP A 377 -72.27 30.50 -72.40
C ASP A 377 -71.51 31.14 -73.58
N LYS A 378 -70.26 30.71 -73.85
CA LYS A 378 -69.49 31.12 -75.03
C LYS A 378 -68.91 29.91 -75.75
N SER A 379 -69.61 29.49 -76.80
CA SER A 379 -69.15 28.73 -77.98
C SER A 379 -70.01 27.49 -78.27
N ARG A 380 -71.05 27.70 -79.08
CA ARG A 380 -71.44 26.73 -80.13
C ARG A 380 -70.31 26.73 -81.16
N THR A 381 -69.38 25.79 -81.06
CA THR A 381 -68.74 25.07 -82.19
C THR A 381 -67.60 24.18 -81.70
N LYS A 382 -67.77 22.88 -81.95
CA LYS A 382 -66.83 21.76 -82.11
C LYS A 382 -65.56 21.63 -81.23
N THR A 383 -65.47 20.40 -80.68
CA THR A 383 -64.33 19.65 -80.10
C THR A 383 -63.83 20.10 -78.73
N ASP A 384 -64.28 19.41 -77.68
CA ASP A 384 -63.48 18.98 -76.51
C ASP A 384 -64.29 17.96 -75.66
N ASP A 385 -63.95 16.68 -75.82
CA ASP A 385 -64.59 15.49 -75.18
C ASP A 385 -64.03 15.22 -73.76
N LEU A 386 -64.05 16.21 -72.87
CA LEU A 386 -63.63 16.05 -71.46
C LEU A 386 -64.75 16.18 -70.43
N CYS A 387 -65.99 16.38 -70.88
CA CYS A 387 -67.15 16.52 -69.99
C CYS A 387 -68.22 15.44 -70.19
N ARG A 388 -67.92 14.33 -70.89
CA ARG A 388 -68.97 13.36 -71.27
C ARG A 388 -68.78 11.89 -70.89
N ASN A 389 -67.66 11.45 -70.31
CA ASN A 389 -67.58 10.15 -69.62
C ASN A 389 -66.30 10.06 -68.77
N GLY A 390 -66.43 9.68 -67.50
CA GLY A 390 -65.29 9.50 -66.59
C GLY A 390 -65.69 9.04 -65.18
N GLY A 391 -66.67 8.16 -65.08
CA GLY A 391 -66.84 7.32 -63.89
C GLY A 391 -65.81 6.19 -63.91
N HIS A 392 -65.18 5.97 -62.76
CA HIS A 392 -64.28 4.85 -62.41
C HIS A 392 -62.94 4.70 -63.14
N VAL A 393 -61.86 5.09 -62.46
CA VAL A 393 -60.80 4.15 -62.04
C VAL A 393 -60.31 4.57 -60.64
N ILE A 394 -60.61 3.73 -59.64
CA ILE A 394 -59.92 3.66 -58.34
C ILE A 394 -59.27 2.27 -58.32
N PRO A 395 -58.05 2.12 -57.76
CA PRO A 395 -57.78 0.91 -57.00
C PRO A 395 -57.33 1.27 -55.58
N ILE A 396 -58.24 0.98 -54.66
CA ILE A 396 -57.98 0.68 -53.27
C ILE A 396 -57.43 -0.75 -53.28
N LEU A 397 -56.22 -0.95 -52.73
CA LEU A 397 -55.78 -2.26 -52.28
C LEU A 397 -55.85 -2.27 -50.75
N VAL A 398 -56.95 -2.82 -50.26
CA VAL A 398 -57.04 -3.49 -48.97
C VAL A 398 -57.44 -4.91 -49.34
N ASP A 399 -56.66 -5.90 -48.91
CA ASP A 399 -57.18 -7.25 -48.76
C ASP A 399 -56.65 -7.86 -47.47
N ASP A 400 -57.59 -8.55 -46.82
CA ASP A 400 -57.59 -9.13 -45.50
C ASP A 400 -56.84 -10.48 -45.46
N GLY A 401 -56.58 -11.01 -44.26
CA GLY A 401 -56.17 -12.42 -44.15
C GLY A 401 -55.76 -12.92 -42.76
N TYR A 402 -56.73 -13.51 -42.08
CA TYR A 402 -56.68 -14.15 -40.76
C TYR A 402 -55.90 -15.50 -40.71
N ASP A 403 -55.33 -15.77 -39.53
CA ASP A 403 -55.29 -17.05 -38.78
C ASP A 403 -54.11 -18.08 -38.86
N LYS A 404 -53.78 -18.55 -37.64
CA LYS A 404 -53.21 -19.85 -37.18
C LYS A 404 -51.69 -20.18 -37.17
N SER A 405 -51.22 -20.25 -35.92
CA SER A 405 -50.61 -21.42 -35.22
C SER A 405 -49.12 -21.78 -35.43
N MET A 406 -48.36 -21.60 -34.33
CA MET A 406 -47.76 -22.67 -33.49
C MET A 406 -46.47 -23.40 -33.94
N HIS A 407 -45.50 -23.42 -33.00
CA HIS A 407 -44.35 -24.32 -32.80
C HIS A 407 -43.20 -24.29 -33.84
N ASP A 408 -41.97 -23.91 -33.49
CA ASP A 408 -40.93 -24.60 -32.68
C ASP A 408 -39.85 -25.19 -33.62
N PHE A 409 -38.64 -25.36 -33.08
CA PHE A 409 -37.44 -25.99 -33.65
C PHE A 409 -36.42 -25.15 -34.46
N ARG A 410 -35.38 -24.74 -33.71
CA ARG A 410 -33.98 -25.22 -33.75
C ARG A 410 -33.13 -25.06 -35.02
N MET A 411 -31.89 -24.61 -34.72
CA MET A 411 -30.59 -25.11 -35.24
C MET A 411 -30.31 -24.78 -36.72
N GLN A 412 -29.11 -24.43 -37.20
CA GLN A 412 -27.75 -24.18 -36.70
C GLN A 412 -26.92 -24.05 -38.00
N LYS A 413 -25.62 -23.72 -37.88
CA LYS A 413 -24.58 -23.88 -38.91
C LYS A 413 -24.58 -22.81 -40.02
N GLU A 414 -23.45 -22.27 -40.45
CA GLU A 414 -22.05 -22.64 -40.25
C GLU A 414 -21.17 -21.44 -40.61
N SER A 415 -20.03 -21.38 -39.95
CA SER A 415 -18.85 -20.55 -40.22
C SER A 415 -18.10 -21.07 -41.47
N PRO A 416 -16.79 -20.87 -41.64
CA PRO A 416 -15.99 -19.64 -41.76
C PRO A 416 -15.19 -19.67 -43.08
N ARG A 417 -14.39 -18.62 -43.38
CA ARG A 417 -13.12 -18.84 -44.07
C ARG A 417 -12.04 -17.85 -43.61
N SER A 418 -10.89 -18.46 -43.40
CA SER A 418 -9.63 -18.07 -42.80
C SER A 418 -8.60 -17.57 -43.82
N GLY A 419 -7.54 -16.92 -43.31
CA GLY A 419 -6.20 -16.89 -43.90
C GLY A 419 -5.60 -15.48 -43.90
N LEU A 420 -4.78 -15.08 -42.92
CA LEU A 420 -3.36 -15.37 -42.70
C LEU A 420 -2.38 -14.46 -43.49
N TYR A 421 -1.61 -13.70 -42.69
CA TYR A 421 -0.13 -13.56 -42.69
C TYR A 421 0.57 -12.23 -43.08
N VAL A 422 1.36 -11.75 -42.08
CA VAL A 422 2.70 -11.10 -42.04
C VAL A 422 2.96 -9.74 -42.73
N GLY A 423 3.16 -8.68 -41.92
CA GLY A 423 4.48 -8.24 -41.40
C GLY A 423 5.19 -7.00 -41.99
N HIS A 424 6.01 -6.37 -41.10
CA HIS A 424 7.04 -5.32 -41.25
C HIS A 424 6.58 -3.83 -41.29
N GLN A 425 6.96 -3.02 -40.27
CA GLN A 425 8.12 -2.09 -40.16
C GLN A 425 7.98 -0.85 -41.06
N ASP A 426 8.30 0.41 -40.75
CA ASP A 426 9.04 1.13 -39.70
C ASP A 426 8.52 2.59 -39.67
N GLU A 427 8.93 3.38 -38.66
CA GLU A 427 9.40 4.78 -38.73
C GLU A 427 8.94 5.69 -37.57
N GLU A 428 9.91 5.99 -36.71
CA GLU A 428 10.03 7.17 -35.85
C GLU A 428 10.08 8.47 -36.68
N TRP A 429 9.71 9.62 -36.10
CA TRP A 429 10.61 10.77 -35.95
C TRP A 429 10.08 11.79 -34.92
N LEU A 430 11.03 12.31 -34.16
CA LEU A 430 10.99 13.27 -33.05
C LEU A 430 10.67 14.71 -33.48
N ALA A 431 10.24 15.57 -32.53
CA ALA A 431 11.07 16.71 -32.07
C ALA A 431 10.40 17.58 -30.97
N HIS A 432 11.24 17.93 -30.00
CA HIS A 432 11.07 18.90 -28.90
C HIS A 432 11.08 20.37 -29.35
N THR A 433 10.49 21.27 -28.54
CA THR A 433 11.07 22.53 -27.96
C THR A 433 9.97 23.25 -27.15
N ALA A 434 10.10 23.40 -25.82
CA ALA A 434 10.69 24.53 -25.07
C ALA A 434 9.79 25.79 -24.98
N VAL A 435 9.21 26.03 -23.79
CA VAL A 435 9.22 27.28 -22.99
C VAL A 435 9.11 26.89 -21.53
#